data_AF-A0A6G9VUV0-F1
#
_entry.id   AF-A0A6G9VUV0-F1
#
_cell.length_a   1.000
_cell.length_b   1.000
_cell.length_c   1.000
_cell.angle_alpha   90.00
_cell.angle_beta   90.00
_cell.angle_gamma   90.00
#
_symmetry.space_group_name_H-M   'P 1'
#
loop_
_entity.id
_entity.type
_entity.pdbx_description
1 polymer ?
#
loop_
_entity_poly.entity_id
_entity_poly.type
_entity_poly.pdbx_seq_one_letter_code
_entity_poly.pdbx_strand_id
1 'polypeptide(L)'
;MPHKDLERYLETFNEEFKQKHIEHKRRPFEFISRYSTEFNQPVNLSSNFAKYIFEWFEKRAKEGAHSIGSLYTSAYYYDAQFWELSIPVFFGTVKLNSLDSLKDISDIDKEKILKNEKQKLDYVAFWSDCIDYAMGFSELRQKTDIDSFGKSLLLSANEELRSATNNLLSLPVQKRAILNCRAAVETSLKAYIALKRGLTEKEAKKFNHNLFKPFDETIKISGNKSLDLLRNRLKNLPNIEARYEEQTLTFLELWNGYVLAQCISSFVIRDFTGHNSLSIMLD
;
A
#
# COMPACT_ATOMS: atom_id res chain seq x y z
N MET A 1 24.03 28.38 -18.98
CA MET A 1 23.29 29.23 -19.94
C MET A 1 21.79 29.08 -19.67
N PRO A 2 20.98 30.14 -19.54
CA PRO A 2 19.54 29.99 -19.64
C PRO A 2 19.19 29.87 -21.13
N HIS A 3 18.90 28.65 -21.58
CA HIS A 3 18.64 28.37 -22.99
C HIS A 3 17.47 29.22 -23.50
N LYS A 4 17.69 30.02 -24.54
CA LYS A 4 16.63 30.74 -25.28
C LYS A 4 15.51 29.82 -25.80
N ASP A 5 15.73 28.50 -25.77
CA ASP A 5 14.80 27.49 -26.24
C ASP A 5 14.22 26.59 -25.13
N LEU A 6 14.47 26.86 -23.84
CA LEU A 6 14.03 25.98 -22.74
C LEU A 6 12.51 25.75 -22.74
N GLU A 7 11.73 26.79 -22.99
CA GLU A 7 10.26 26.70 -23.13
C GLU A 7 9.86 25.75 -24.27
N ARG A 8 10.49 25.90 -25.45
CA ARG A 8 10.24 25.03 -26.60
C ARG A 8 10.61 23.57 -26.30
N TYR A 9 11.70 23.35 -25.57
CA TYR A 9 12.11 22.02 -25.12
C TYR A 9 11.06 21.42 -24.17
N LEU A 10 10.63 22.18 -23.17
CA LEU A 10 9.60 21.74 -22.21
C LEU A 10 8.29 21.39 -22.92
N GLU A 11 7.86 22.19 -23.89
CA GLU A 11 6.68 21.89 -24.72
C GLU A 11 6.85 20.61 -25.54
N THR A 12 7.99 20.45 -26.21
CA THR A 12 8.29 19.28 -27.04
C THR A 12 8.28 17.99 -26.21
N PHE A 13 8.99 17.99 -25.08
CA PHE A 13 9.00 16.85 -24.16
C PHE A 13 7.63 16.59 -23.55
N ASN A 14 6.87 17.62 -23.19
CA ASN A 14 5.54 17.41 -22.61
C ASN A 14 4.56 16.78 -23.60
N GLU A 15 4.59 17.14 -24.89
CA GLU A 15 3.80 16.47 -25.92
C GLU A 15 4.27 15.03 -26.15
N GLU A 16 5.58 14.78 -26.15
CA GLU A 16 6.12 13.41 -26.20
C GLU A 16 5.65 12.57 -25.00
N PHE A 17 5.73 13.12 -23.79
CA PHE A 17 5.31 12.46 -22.56
C PHE A 17 3.80 12.18 -22.57
N LYS A 18 3.01 13.07 -23.15
CA LYS A 18 1.58 12.87 -23.37
C LYS A 18 1.30 11.71 -24.32
N GLN A 19 2.00 11.64 -25.46
CA GLN A 19 1.89 10.53 -26.42
C GLN A 19 2.32 9.19 -25.79
N LYS A 20 3.33 9.22 -24.92
CA LYS A 20 3.81 8.04 -24.18
C LYS A 20 2.99 7.73 -22.91
N HIS A 21 1.90 8.45 -22.67
CA HIS A 21 1.05 8.30 -21.48
C HIS A 21 1.83 8.36 -20.15
N ILE A 22 2.89 9.17 -20.07
CA ILE A 22 3.66 9.37 -18.85
C ILE A 22 2.82 10.20 -17.87
N GLU A 23 2.62 9.69 -16.65
CA GLU A 23 1.91 10.36 -15.57
C GLU A 23 2.54 11.72 -15.22
N HIS A 24 1.71 12.73 -14.92
CA HIS A 24 2.18 14.11 -14.66
C HIS A 24 3.27 14.19 -13.58
N LYS A 25 3.11 13.53 -12.43
CA LYS A 25 4.11 13.45 -11.35
C LYS A 25 5.49 12.94 -11.78
N ARG A 26 5.59 12.18 -12.87
CA ARG A 26 6.86 11.65 -13.38
C ARG A 26 7.54 12.58 -14.38
N ARG A 27 6.79 13.48 -15.02
CA ARG A 27 7.28 14.32 -16.12
C ARG A 27 8.42 15.27 -15.74
N PRO A 28 8.39 15.96 -14.57
CA PRO A 28 9.53 16.78 -14.16
C PRO A 28 10.82 15.99 -14.02
N PHE A 29 10.76 14.81 -13.39
CA PHE A 29 11.91 13.93 -13.21
C PHE A 29 12.41 13.34 -14.53
N GLU A 30 11.50 12.91 -15.40
CA GLU A 30 11.85 12.41 -16.74
C GLU A 30 12.52 13.50 -17.57
N PHE A 31 11.99 14.73 -17.55
CA PHE A 31 12.60 15.87 -18.22
C PHE A 31 13.99 16.15 -17.66
N ILE A 32 14.14 16.25 -16.33
CA ILE A 32 15.42 16.52 -15.69
C ILE A 32 16.45 15.43 -16.01
N SER A 33 16.04 14.17 -16.00
CA SER A 33 16.90 13.02 -16.32
C SER A 33 17.40 13.09 -17.77
N ARG A 34 16.51 13.34 -18.73
CA ARG A 34 16.87 13.46 -20.15
C ARG A 34 17.69 14.70 -20.42
N TYR A 35 17.30 15.85 -19.87
CA TYR A 35 18.08 17.08 -19.95
C TYR A 35 19.50 16.87 -19.41
N SER A 36 19.63 16.23 -18.25
CA SER A 36 20.96 15.97 -17.66
C SER A 36 21.81 15.06 -18.54
N THR A 37 21.17 14.08 -19.20
CA THR A 37 21.84 13.12 -20.10
C THR A 37 22.24 13.77 -21.42
N GLU A 38 21.31 14.48 -22.08
CA GLU A 38 21.51 15.12 -23.40
C GLU A 38 22.54 16.25 -23.34
N PHE A 39 22.54 17.03 -22.26
CA PHE A 39 23.45 18.17 -22.10
C PHE A 39 24.66 17.86 -21.22
N ASN A 40 24.80 16.62 -20.75
CA ASN A 40 25.84 16.17 -19.82
C ASN A 40 26.01 17.11 -18.61
N GLN A 41 24.88 17.59 -18.08
CA GLN A 41 24.84 18.57 -17.01
C GLN A 41 23.99 18.05 -15.86
N PRO A 42 24.58 17.65 -14.72
CA PRO A 42 23.81 17.18 -13.58
C PRO A 42 22.95 18.33 -13.02
N VAL A 43 21.66 18.07 -12.87
CA VAL A 43 20.72 19.03 -12.27
C VAL A 43 20.54 18.71 -10.80
N ASN A 44 20.92 19.65 -9.93
CA ASN A 44 20.60 19.57 -8.52
C ASN A 44 19.09 19.87 -8.31
N LEU A 45 18.36 18.96 -7.66
CA LEU A 45 16.92 19.11 -7.41
C LEU A 45 16.57 20.31 -6.51
N SER A 46 17.51 20.82 -5.73
CA SER A 46 17.35 22.04 -4.93
C SER A 46 17.61 23.33 -5.72
N SER A 47 18.05 23.23 -6.97
CA SER A 47 18.39 24.40 -7.80
C SER A 47 17.16 25.18 -8.27
N ASN A 48 17.34 26.47 -8.57
CA ASN A 48 16.29 27.30 -9.19
C ASN A 48 15.86 26.74 -10.56
N PHE A 49 16.77 26.10 -11.29
CA PHE A 49 16.43 25.43 -12.54
C PHE A 49 15.44 24.29 -12.30
N ALA A 50 15.74 23.37 -11.39
CA ALA A 50 14.83 22.28 -11.03
C ALA A 50 13.47 22.82 -10.60
N LYS A 51 13.43 23.79 -9.67
CA LYS A 51 12.17 24.43 -9.22
C LYS A 51 11.34 24.96 -10.38
N TYR A 52 11.96 25.67 -11.32
CA TYR A 52 11.28 26.16 -12.52
C TYR A 52 10.69 25.03 -13.38
N ILE A 53 11.42 23.92 -13.57
CA ILE A 53 10.89 22.74 -14.30
C ILE A 53 9.66 22.16 -13.59
N PHE A 54 9.72 21.98 -12.26
CA PHE A 54 8.59 21.48 -11.47
C PHE A 54 7.38 22.40 -11.61
N GLU A 55 7.55 23.71 -11.39
CA GLU A 55 6.47 24.69 -11.53
C GLU A 55 5.87 24.74 -12.95
N TRP A 56 6.71 24.60 -13.97
CA TRP A 56 6.26 24.62 -15.37
C TRP A 56 5.29 23.48 -15.67
N PHE A 57 5.63 22.27 -15.22
CA PHE A 57 4.78 21.10 -15.36
C PHE A 57 3.55 21.16 -14.44
N GLU A 58 3.68 21.75 -13.25
CA GLU A 58 2.60 21.91 -12.28
C GLU A 58 1.47 22.78 -12.79
N LYS A 59 1.79 23.94 -13.36
CA LYS A 59 0.81 24.87 -13.96
C LYS A 59 0.03 24.26 -15.14
N ARG A 60 0.47 23.12 -15.68
CA ARG A 60 -0.09 22.44 -16.85
C ARG A 60 -0.70 21.08 -16.51
N ALA A 61 -0.90 20.81 -15.23
CA ALA A 61 -1.56 19.60 -14.77
C ALA A 61 -2.77 19.95 -13.91
N LYS A 62 -3.66 18.98 -13.70
CA LYS A 62 -4.71 19.10 -12.70
C LYS A 62 -4.08 19.31 -11.32
N GLU A 63 -4.73 20.07 -10.45
CA GLU A 63 -4.32 20.21 -9.06
C GLU A 63 -4.07 18.84 -8.41
N GLY A 64 -2.96 18.71 -7.70
CA GLY A 64 -2.52 17.46 -7.08
C GLY A 64 -1.94 16.40 -8.04
N ALA A 65 -1.91 16.62 -9.36
CA ALA A 65 -1.39 15.64 -10.32
C ALA A 65 0.13 15.42 -10.24
N HIS A 66 0.85 16.32 -9.56
CA HIS A 66 2.28 16.20 -9.24
C HIS A 66 2.54 15.69 -7.83
N SER A 67 1.50 15.48 -7.03
CA SER A 67 1.67 14.89 -5.71
C SER A 67 2.32 13.52 -5.85
N ILE A 68 3.47 13.35 -5.20
CA ILE A 68 4.18 12.07 -5.10
C ILE A 68 3.31 11.06 -4.35
N GLY A 69 2.34 11.55 -3.56
CA GLY A 69 1.46 10.74 -2.72
C GLY A 69 2.23 10.12 -1.56
N SER A 70 1.54 9.22 -0.86
CA SER A 70 2.14 8.33 0.12
C SER A 70 2.82 7.14 -0.55
N LEU A 71 3.78 6.54 0.14
CA LEU A 71 4.31 5.22 -0.20
C LEU A 71 3.19 4.17 -0.12
N TYR A 72 2.34 4.32 0.89
CA TYR A 72 1.17 3.47 1.10
C TYR A 72 0.08 4.25 1.83
N THR A 73 -1.18 4.00 1.47
CA THR A 73 -2.34 4.52 2.17
C THR A 73 -3.15 3.35 2.70
N SER A 74 -3.57 3.47 3.96
CA SER A 74 -4.45 2.56 4.68
C SER A 74 -5.61 3.34 5.33
N ALA A 75 -6.57 2.64 5.90
CA ALA A 75 -7.68 3.22 6.64
C ALA A 75 -7.59 2.80 8.11
N TYR A 76 -7.65 3.74 9.05
CA TYR A 76 -7.64 3.46 10.48
C TYR A 76 -9.00 3.78 11.10
N TYR A 77 -9.60 2.83 11.81
CA TYR A 77 -10.90 3.04 12.44
C TYR A 77 -10.74 3.63 13.85
N TYR A 78 -11.29 4.82 14.06
CA TYR A 78 -11.31 5.48 15.36
C TYR A 78 -12.55 6.37 15.47
N ASP A 79 -13.16 6.38 16.67
CA ASP A 79 -14.36 7.17 16.99
C ASP A 79 -15.50 7.03 15.96
N ALA A 80 -15.83 5.78 15.63
CA ALA A 80 -16.86 5.43 14.65
C ALA A 80 -16.63 5.94 13.21
N GLN A 81 -15.40 6.32 12.87
CA GLN A 81 -15.02 6.81 11.54
C GLN A 81 -13.75 6.14 11.03
N PHE A 82 -13.57 6.14 9.71
CA PHE A 82 -12.33 5.70 9.06
C PHE A 82 -11.49 6.91 8.68
N TRP A 83 -10.28 6.97 9.21
CA TRP A 83 -9.29 8.02 8.98
C TRP A 83 -8.23 7.53 8.00
N GLU A 84 -7.73 8.40 7.14
CA GLU A 84 -6.62 8.03 6.25
C GLU A 84 -5.34 7.87 7.08
N LEU A 85 -4.71 6.69 6.98
CA LEU A 85 -3.35 6.44 7.48
C LEU A 85 -2.40 6.43 6.29
N SER A 86 -1.44 7.34 6.29
CA SER A 86 -0.56 7.62 5.17
C SER A 86 0.90 7.35 5.57
N ILE A 87 1.52 6.36 4.94
CA ILE A 87 2.96 6.10 5.09
C ILE A 87 3.71 7.03 4.14
N PRO A 88 4.53 7.98 4.64
CA PRO A 88 5.21 8.94 3.79
C PRO A 88 6.27 8.27 2.93
N VAL A 89 6.61 8.90 1.80
CA VAL A 89 7.84 8.60 1.07
C VAL A 89 8.99 9.31 1.79
N PHE A 90 10.04 8.57 2.14
CA PHE A 90 11.24 9.12 2.77
C PHE A 90 12.51 8.53 2.15
N PHE A 91 13.60 9.29 2.22
CA PHE A 91 14.92 8.90 1.70
C PHE A 91 15.97 9.07 2.80
N GLY A 92 16.85 8.08 2.96
CA GLY A 92 17.89 8.07 3.98
C GLY A 92 17.38 7.73 5.38
N THR A 93 18.11 8.17 6.41
CA THR A 93 17.75 7.95 7.81
C THR A 93 16.78 9.04 8.28
N VAL A 94 15.57 8.65 8.66
CA VAL A 94 14.53 9.55 9.16
C VAL A 94 14.00 9.07 10.50
N LYS A 95 13.63 10.01 11.38
CA LYS A 95 12.86 9.72 12.59
C LYS A 95 11.39 9.88 12.25
N LEU A 96 10.63 8.79 12.29
CA LEU A 96 9.19 8.81 12.04
C LEU A 96 8.43 8.80 13.36
N ASN A 97 7.41 9.65 13.45
CA ASN A 97 6.36 9.54 14.45
C ASN A 97 5.16 8.88 13.78
N SER A 98 4.70 7.74 14.32
CA SER A 98 3.60 7.00 13.71
C SER A 98 2.33 7.83 13.61
N LEU A 99 2.03 8.66 14.62
CA LEU A 99 0.83 9.50 14.67
C LEU A 99 0.76 10.56 13.56
N ASP A 100 1.90 10.96 13.00
CA ASP A 100 1.93 11.89 11.86
C ASP A 100 1.38 11.23 10.58
N SER A 101 1.31 9.89 10.56
CA SER A 101 0.65 9.15 9.48
C SER A 101 -0.87 9.28 9.49
N LEU A 102 -1.51 9.62 10.62
CA LEU A 102 -2.96 9.82 10.64
C LEU A 102 -3.31 11.20 10.11
N LYS A 103 -3.89 11.25 8.90
CA LYS A 103 -4.31 12.51 8.28
C LYS A 103 -5.63 12.99 8.86
N ASP A 104 -5.71 14.31 9.01
CA ASP A 104 -6.91 15.06 9.39
C ASP A 104 -7.54 14.71 10.76
N ILE A 105 -6.98 13.74 11.50
CA ILE A 105 -7.36 13.45 12.87
C ILE A 105 -6.82 14.56 13.80
N SER A 106 -7.63 14.98 14.77
CA SER A 106 -7.26 16.04 15.71
C SER A 106 -6.14 15.58 16.66
N ASP A 107 -5.27 16.51 17.09
CA ASP A 107 -4.22 16.20 18.05
C ASP A 107 -4.78 15.74 19.41
N ILE A 108 -5.95 16.24 19.79
CA ILE A 108 -6.68 15.79 20.99
C ILE A 108 -7.01 14.30 20.90
N ASP A 109 -7.43 13.82 19.74
CA ASP A 109 -7.77 12.41 19.53
C ASP A 109 -6.54 11.53 19.41
N LYS A 110 -5.45 12.02 18.80
CA LYS A 110 -4.14 11.35 18.84
C LYS A 110 -3.67 11.15 20.28
N GLU A 111 -3.80 12.15 21.14
CA GLU A 111 -3.47 12.02 22.56
C GLU A 111 -4.34 10.99 23.29
N LYS A 112 -5.64 10.91 22.98
CA LYS A 112 -6.53 9.90 23.57
C LYS A 112 -6.10 8.48 23.21
N ILE A 113 -5.70 8.24 21.95
CA ILE A 113 -5.16 6.96 21.50
C ILE A 113 -3.93 6.60 22.33
N LEU A 114 -3.01 7.54 22.57
CA LEU A 114 -1.80 7.29 23.35
C LEU A 114 -2.04 7.05 24.84
N LYS A 115 -3.04 7.72 25.43
CA LYS A 115 -3.36 7.58 26.87
C LYS A 115 -4.01 6.22 27.20
N ASN A 116 -4.59 5.55 26.20
CA ASN A 116 -5.14 4.21 26.36
C ASN A 116 -4.12 3.16 25.89
N GLU A 117 -3.46 2.48 26.83
CA GLU A 117 -2.37 1.52 26.49
C GLU A 117 -2.81 0.42 25.51
N LYS A 118 -4.05 -0.07 25.60
CA LYS A 118 -4.54 -1.06 24.63
C LYS A 118 -4.66 -0.47 23.23
N GLN A 119 -5.30 0.69 23.10
CA GLN A 119 -5.46 1.35 21.80
C GLN A 119 -4.14 1.77 21.20
N LYS A 120 -3.21 2.25 22.02
CA LYS A 120 -1.84 2.56 21.63
C LYS A 120 -1.13 1.34 21.06
N LEU A 121 -1.16 0.20 21.74
CA LEU A 121 -0.55 -1.04 21.25
C LEU A 121 -1.21 -1.54 19.96
N ASP A 122 -2.55 -1.54 19.90
CA ASP A 122 -3.30 -1.93 18.70
C ASP A 122 -2.95 -1.03 17.51
N TYR A 123 -2.85 0.29 17.74
CA TYR A 123 -2.45 1.27 16.74
C TYR A 123 -1.01 1.06 16.26
N VAL A 124 -0.05 0.91 17.18
CA VAL A 124 1.37 0.70 16.84
C VAL A 124 1.55 -0.59 16.06
N ALA A 125 0.88 -1.68 16.45
CA ALA A 125 0.91 -2.94 15.70
C ALA A 125 0.35 -2.76 14.28
N PHE A 126 -0.80 -2.08 14.14
CA PHE A 126 -1.40 -1.82 12.84
C PHE A 126 -0.55 -0.91 11.95
N TRP A 127 0.02 0.16 12.52
CA TRP A 127 0.93 1.04 11.80
C TRP A 127 2.20 0.30 11.36
N SER A 128 2.74 -0.57 12.21
CA SER A 128 3.89 -1.42 11.89
C SER A 128 3.59 -2.38 10.74
N ASP A 129 2.39 -2.96 10.70
CA ASP A 129 1.92 -3.74 9.55
C ASP A 129 1.88 -2.88 8.27
N CYS A 130 1.38 -1.65 8.35
CA CYS A 130 1.29 -0.76 7.20
C CYS A 130 2.67 -0.38 6.64
N ILE A 131 3.65 -0.03 7.48
CA ILE A 131 4.98 0.39 7.03
C ILE A 131 5.79 -0.79 6.47
N ASP A 132 5.74 -1.95 7.14
CA ASP A 132 6.43 -3.16 6.68
C ASP A 132 5.87 -3.64 5.33
N TYR A 133 4.55 -3.58 5.18
CA TYR A 133 3.89 -3.85 3.91
C TYR A 133 4.30 -2.84 2.83
N ALA A 134 4.28 -1.55 3.13
CA ALA A 134 4.61 -0.48 2.19
C ALA A 134 6.02 -0.63 1.61
N MET A 135 7.01 -0.83 2.49
CA MET A 135 8.41 -0.98 2.11
C MET A 135 8.65 -2.30 1.38
N GLY A 136 8.19 -3.41 1.96
CA GLY A 136 8.47 -4.73 1.41
C GLY A 136 7.70 -5.04 0.13
N PHE A 137 6.47 -4.53 -0.05
CA PHE A 137 5.75 -4.69 -1.32
C PHE A 137 6.47 -3.98 -2.47
N SER A 138 7.00 -2.77 -2.22
CA SER A 138 7.78 -2.03 -3.22
C SER A 138 9.03 -2.81 -3.65
N GLU A 139 9.71 -3.45 -2.70
CA GLU A 139 10.87 -4.31 -2.97
C GLU A 139 10.49 -5.54 -3.79
N LEU A 140 9.50 -6.33 -3.34
CA LEU A 140 9.08 -7.56 -4.02
C LEU A 140 8.51 -7.30 -5.42
N ARG A 141 7.84 -6.17 -5.61
CA ARG A 141 7.34 -5.75 -6.93
C ARG A 141 8.47 -5.58 -7.94
N GLN A 142 9.65 -5.17 -7.50
CA GLN A 142 10.81 -4.93 -8.37
C GLN A 142 11.64 -6.19 -8.63
N LYS A 143 11.56 -7.21 -7.76
CA LYS A 143 12.26 -8.49 -7.95
C LYS A 143 11.84 -9.21 -9.22
N THR A 144 12.80 -9.70 -10.00
CA THR A 144 12.59 -10.45 -11.26
C THR A 144 12.83 -11.94 -11.11
N ASP A 145 13.44 -12.35 -9.99
CA ASP A 145 13.90 -13.69 -9.65
C ASP A 145 12.92 -14.47 -8.76
N ILE A 146 11.67 -14.01 -8.66
CA ILE A 146 10.60 -14.66 -7.90
C ILE A 146 9.58 -15.32 -8.83
N ASP A 147 8.85 -16.32 -8.32
CA ASP A 147 7.81 -17.02 -9.07
C ASP A 147 6.80 -16.04 -9.70
N SER A 148 6.62 -16.12 -11.02
CA SER A 148 5.86 -15.14 -11.78
C SER A 148 4.37 -15.18 -11.48
N PHE A 149 3.83 -16.36 -11.21
CA PHE A 149 2.44 -16.54 -10.82
C PHE A 149 2.20 -16.02 -9.39
N GLY A 150 3.07 -16.35 -8.45
CA GLY A 150 3.06 -15.81 -7.09
C GLY A 150 3.19 -14.30 -7.05
N LYS A 151 4.05 -13.72 -7.91
CA LYS A 151 4.16 -12.26 -8.09
C LYS A 151 2.86 -11.66 -8.63
N SER A 152 2.23 -12.29 -9.62
CA SER A 152 0.93 -11.85 -10.15
C SER A 152 -0.16 -11.85 -9.07
N LEU A 153 -0.23 -12.91 -8.26
CA LEU A 153 -1.13 -12.99 -7.10
C LEU A 153 -0.81 -11.89 -6.07
N LEU A 154 0.46 -11.63 -5.78
CA LEU A 154 0.86 -10.56 -4.85
C LEU A 154 0.37 -9.18 -5.34
N LEU A 155 0.52 -8.88 -6.62
CA LEU A 155 0.02 -7.65 -7.23
C LEU A 155 -1.51 -7.55 -7.14
N SER A 156 -2.22 -8.64 -7.44
CA SER A 156 -3.68 -8.70 -7.33
C SER A 156 -4.16 -8.54 -5.89
N ALA A 157 -3.50 -9.17 -4.91
CA ALA A 157 -3.81 -9.00 -3.49
C ALA A 157 -3.68 -7.53 -3.04
N ASN A 158 -2.64 -6.85 -3.54
CA ASN A 158 -2.44 -5.42 -3.28
C ASN A 158 -3.54 -4.55 -3.90
N GLU A 159 -4.00 -4.86 -5.11
CA GLU A 159 -5.12 -4.15 -5.74
C GLU A 159 -6.40 -4.28 -4.92
N GLU A 160 -6.70 -5.49 -4.43
CA GLU A 160 -7.86 -5.74 -3.55
C GLU A 160 -7.74 -4.98 -2.21
N LEU A 161 -6.57 -5.01 -1.58
CA LEU A 161 -6.35 -4.29 -0.31
C LEU A 161 -6.47 -2.76 -0.50
N ARG A 162 -5.98 -2.21 -1.61
CA ARG A 162 -6.15 -0.80 -1.96
C ARG A 162 -7.61 -0.47 -2.28
N SER A 163 -8.33 -1.36 -2.96
CA SER A 163 -9.77 -1.20 -3.22
C SER A 163 -10.56 -1.17 -1.91
N ALA A 164 -10.27 -2.09 -0.98
CA ALA A 164 -10.85 -2.09 0.36
C ALA A 164 -10.60 -0.75 1.08
N THR A 165 -9.35 -0.28 1.05
CA THR A 165 -8.95 1.00 1.66
C THR A 165 -9.76 2.16 1.10
N ASN A 166 -9.84 2.29 -0.23
CA ASN A 166 -10.59 3.36 -0.89
C ASN A 166 -12.08 3.33 -0.54
N ASN A 167 -12.67 2.12 -0.44
CA ASN A 167 -14.06 1.92 -0.05
C ASN A 167 -14.34 2.27 1.41
N LEU A 168 -13.35 2.10 2.30
CA LEU A 168 -13.47 2.49 3.71
C LEU A 168 -13.33 4.00 3.91
N LEU A 169 -12.48 4.66 3.12
CA LEU A 169 -12.23 6.10 3.18
C LEU A 169 -13.25 6.94 2.38
N SER A 170 -14.13 6.31 1.61
CA SER A 170 -15.15 7.02 0.85
C SER A 170 -16.28 7.55 1.73
N LEU A 171 -16.95 8.61 1.27
CA LEU A 171 -18.15 9.14 1.89
C LEU A 171 -19.33 9.04 0.91
N PRO A 172 -20.37 8.23 1.20
CA PRO A 172 -20.50 7.33 2.35
C PRO A 172 -19.53 6.12 2.28
N VAL A 173 -19.26 5.51 3.43
CA VAL A 173 -18.43 4.29 3.55
C VAL A 173 -19.05 3.16 2.74
N GLN A 174 -18.29 2.58 1.82
CA GLN A 174 -18.76 1.48 0.98
C GLN A 174 -18.53 0.14 1.68
N LYS A 175 -19.58 -0.43 2.26
CA LYS A 175 -19.53 -1.70 3.01
C LYS A 175 -19.05 -2.90 2.18
N ARG A 176 -19.06 -2.80 0.83
CA ARG A 176 -18.44 -3.78 -0.07
C ARG A 176 -16.93 -3.94 0.14
N ALA A 177 -16.28 -3.02 0.86
CA ALA A 177 -14.88 -3.16 1.30
C ALA A 177 -14.57 -4.53 1.92
N ILE A 178 -15.52 -5.14 2.64
CA ILE A 178 -15.30 -6.45 3.26
C ILE A 178 -15.06 -7.58 2.23
N LEU A 179 -15.68 -7.49 1.05
CA LEU A 179 -15.48 -8.45 -0.03
C LEU A 179 -14.07 -8.31 -0.62
N ASN A 180 -13.58 -7.07 -0.74
CA ASN A 180 -12.19 -6.79 -1.13
C ASN A 180 -11.21 -7.29 -0.06
N CYS A 181 -11.50 -7.11 1.24
CA CYS A 181 -10.69 -7.67 2.33
C CYS A 181 -10.58 -9.20 2.23
N ARG A 182 -11.72 -9.86 1.99
CA ARG A 182 -11.80 -11.31 1.81
C ARG A 182 -10.94 -11.77 0.63
N ALA A 183 -11.04 -11.09 -0.51
CA ALA A 183 -10.25 -11.38 -1.71
C ALA A 183 -8.75 -11.13 -1.47
N ALA A 184 -8.38 -10.02 -0.83
CA ALA A 184 -7.00 -9.70 -0.47
C ALA A 184 -6.37 -10.79 0.41
N VAL A 185 -7.09 -11.29 1.42
CA VAL A 185 -6.63 -12.41 2.27
C VAL A 185 -6.44 -13.69 1.46
N GLU A 186 -7.45 -14.10 0.69
CA GLU A 186 -7.39 -15.32 -0.12
C GLU A 186 -6.20 -15.27 -1.08
N THR A 187 -6.04 -14.16 -1.78
CA THR A 187 -5.00 -13.98 -2.79
C THR A 187 -3.62 -13.84 -2.15
N SER A 188 -3.49 -13.16 -1.00
CA SER A 188 -2.22 -13.06 -0.26
C SER A 188 -1.70 -14.43 0.18
N LEU A 189 -2.59 -15.27 0.74
CA LEU A 189 -2.22 -16.62 1.16
C LEU A 189 -1.81 -17.49 -0.03
N LYS A 190 -2.56 -17.41 -1.14
CA LYS A 190 -2.18 -18.10 -2.39
C LYS A 190 -0.85 -17.60 -2.94
N ALA A 191 -0.59 -16.29 -2.89
CA ALA A 191 0.68 -15.70 -3.31
C ALA A 191 1.85 -16.23 -2.47
N TYR A 192 1.69 -16.29 -1.15
CA TYR A 192 2.70 -16.84 -0.24
C TYR A 192 3.05 -18.29 -0.60
N ILE A 193 2.04 -19.13 -0.77
CA ILE A 193 2.22 -20.53 -1.15
C ILE A 193 2.91 -20.63 -2.53
N ALA A 194 2.48 -19.83 -3.51
CA ALA A 194 3.10 -19.80 -4.83
C ALA A 194 4.58 -19.42 -4.78
N LEU A 195 4.91 -18.35 -4.07
CA LEU A 195 6.27 -17.85 -3.93
C LEU A 195 7.19 -18.80 -3.16
N LYS A 196 6.69 -19.56 -2.18
CA LYS A 196 7.51 -20.51 -1.40
C LYS A 196 7.73 -21.86 -2.08
N ARG A 197 6.73 -22.38 -2.81
CA ARG A 197 6.77 -23.78 -3.31
C ARG A 197 6.39 -23.97 -4.78
N GLY A 198 6.15 -22.90 -5.53
CA GLY A 198 5.80 -22.98 -6.95
C GLY A 198 4.38 -23.50 -7.21
N LEU A 199 3.39 -22.99 -6.48
CA LEU A 199 1.97 -23.29 -6.72
C LEU A 199 1.56 -22.86 -8.13
N THR A 200 0.99 -23.77 -8.92
CA THR A 200 0.45 -23.43 -10.24
C THR A 200 -0.97 -22.87 -10.16
N GLU A 201 -1.44 -22.19 -11.21
CA GLU A 201 -2.83 -21.72 -11.29
C GLU A 201 -3.86 -22.85 -11.12
N LYS A 202 -3.57 -24.04 -11.68
CA LYS A 202 -4.43 -25.23 -11.55
C LYS A 202 -4.54 -25.69 -10.10
N GLU A 203 -3.46 -25.63 -9.33
CA GLU A 203 -3.45 -26.00 -7.92
C GLU A 203 -4.08 -24.91 -7.06
N ALA A 204 -3.87 -23.65 -7.39
CA ALA A 204 -4.52 -22.53 -6.72
C ALA A 204 -6.05 -22.63 -6.78
N LYS A 205 -6.60 -23.13 -7.90
CA LYS A 205 -8.04 -23.41 -8.06
C LYS A 205 -8.54 -24.52 -7.12
N LYS A 206 -7.69 -25.48 -6.69
CA LYS A 206 -8.10 -26.56 -5.76
C LYS A 206 -8.41 -26.06 -4.35
N PHE A 207 -7.85 -24.90 -3.96
CA PHE A 207 -8.25 -24.24 -2.72
C PHE A 207 -9.70 -23.71 -2.78
N ASN A 208 -10.26 -23.57 -3.99
CA ASN A 208 -11.53 -22.90 -4.23
C ASN A 208 -11.51 -21.50 -3.53
N HIS A 209 -12.67 -20.99 -3.20
CA HIS A 209 -12.88 -19.80 -2.39
C HIS A 209 -12.97 -20.11 -0.89
N ASN A 210 -12.22 -21.11 -0.41
CA ASN A 210 -12.14 -21.44 1.01
C ASN A 210 -10.93 -20.73 1.61
N LEU A 211 -11.11 -19.85 2.61
CA LEU A 211 -10.00 -19.12 3.24
C LEU A 211 -9.15 -20.01 4.17
N PHE A 212 -9.77 -20.99 4.84
CA PHE A 212 -9.10 -21.84 5.82
C PHE A 212 -8.08 -22.77 5.17
N LYS A 213 -8.36 -23.32 3.97
CA LYS A 213 -7.43 -24.22 3.28
C LYS A 213 -6.06 -23.58 2.95
N PRO A 214 -5.98 -22.44 2.23
CA PRO A 214 -4.70 -21.79 1.98
C PRO A 214 -4.09 -21.22 3.26
N PHE A 215 -4.90 -20.87 4.27
CA PHE A 215 -4.38 -20.44 5.57
C PHE A 215 -3.65 -21.56 6.31
N ASP A 216 -4.29 -22.72 6.48
CA ASP A 216 -3.70 -23.90 7.12
C ASP A 216 -2.43 -24.36 6.37
N GLU A 217 -2.43 -24.24 5.04
CA GLU A 217 -1.25 -24.55 4.23
C GLU A 217 -0.11 -23.54 4.40
N THR A 218 -0.45 -22.25 4.56
CA THR A 218 0.53 -21.19 4.85
C THR A 218 1.19 -21.40 6.22
N ILE A 219 0.43 -21.83 7.23
CA ILE A 219 0.99 -22.19 8.56
C ILE A 219 2.01 -23.33 8.42
N LYS A 220 1.66 -24.38 7.67
CA LYS A 220 2.56 -25.53 7.46
C LYS A 220 3.85 -25.12 6.76
N ILE A 221 3.76 -24.31 5.70
CA ILE A 221 4.92 -23.89 4.90
C ILE A 221 5.81 -22.90 5.66
N SER A 222 5.22 -21.95 6.38
CA SER A 222 5.98 -20.96 7.17
C SER A 222 6.62 -21.56 8.43
N GLY A 223 6.04 -22.64 8.98
CA GLY A 223 6.40 -23.14 10.31
C GLY A 223 5.98 -22.19 11.45
N ASN A 224 5.32 -21.07 11.16
CA ASN A 224 4.95 -20.08 12.13
C ASN A 224 3.61 -20.42 12.78
N LYS A 225 3.67 -21.09 13.94
CA LYS A 225 2.48 -21.49 14.71
C LYS A 225 1.69 -20.31 15.31
N SER A 226 2.29 -19.12 15.45
CA SER A 226 1.58 -17.97 16.03
C SER A 226 0.45 -17.47 15.12
N LEU A 227 0.51 -17.77 13.82
CA LEU A 227 -0.57 -17.52 12.88
C LEU A 227 -1.88 -18.22 13.29
N ASP A 228 -1.83 -19.34 14.01
CA ASP A 228 -3.04 -20.05 14.44
C ASP A 228 -3.95 -19.17 15.32
N LEU A 229 -3.39 -18.16 16.01
CA LEU A 229 -4.13 -17.15 16.76
C LEU A 229 -5.10 -16.34 15.87
N LEU A 230 -4.81 -16.21 14.58
CA LEU A 230 -5.64 -15.49 13.60
C LEU A 230 -6.71 -16.39 12.97
N ARG A 231 -6.65 -17.72 13.16
CA ARG A 231 -7.52 -18.68 12.47
C ARG A 231 -9.00 -18.40 12.70
N ASN A 232 -9.38 -18.09 13.94
CA ASN A 232 -10.76 -17.74 14.27
C ASN A 232 -11.20 -16.40 13.67
N ARG A 233 -10.27 -15.47 13.44
CA ARG A 233 -10.57 -14.16 12.85
C ARG A 233 -10.97 -14.26 11.38
N LEU A 234 -10.61 -15.34 10.67
CA LEU A 234 -11.08 -15.58 9.30
C LEU A 234 -12.61 -15.60 9.19
N LYS A 235 -13.33 -15.90 10.28
CA LYS A 235 -14.80 -15.86 10.35
C LYS A 235 -15.37 -14.44 10.27
N ASN A 236 -14.54 -13.41 10.49
CA ASN A 236 -14.94 -12.01 10.30
C ASN A 236 -15.07 -11.64 8.82
N LEU A 237 -14.55 -12.48 7.92
CA LEU A 237 -14.66 -12.30 6.48
C LEU A 237 -15.84 -13.14 5.97
N PRO A 238 -16.67 -12.59 5.06
CA PRO A 238 -17.83 -13.28 4.56
C PRO A 238 -17.43 -14.48 3.68
N ASN A 239 -18.37 -15.40 3.49
CA ASN A 239 -18.25 -16.43 2.46
C ASN A 239 -18.33 -15.80 1.06
N ILE A 240 -17.91 -16.54 0.04
CA ILE A 240 -17.87 -16.01 -1.34
C ILE A 240 -19.26 -15.69 -1.88
N GLU A 241 -20.28 -16.42 -1.43
CA GLU A 241 -21.67 -16.28 -1.84
C GLU A 241 -22.26 -14.92 -1.45
N ALA A 242 -21.76 -14.30 -0.38
CA ALA A 242 -22.19 -12.98 0.09
C ALA A 242 -21.99 -11.87 -0.96
N ARG A 243 -21.20 -12.11 -2.01
CA ARG A 243 -21.02 -11.17 -3.13
C ARG A 243 -22.32 -10.81 -3.87
N TYR A 244 -23.34 -11.65 -3.73
CA TYR A 244 -24.66 -11.46 -4.33
C TYR A 244 -25.66 -10.80 -3.37
N GLU A 245 -25.24 -10.46 -2.16
CA GLU A 245 -26.08 -9.92 -1.10
C GLU A 245 -25.67 -8.48 -0.73
N GLU A 246 -26.60 -7.73 -0.16
CA GLU A 246 -26.31 -6.43 0.45
C GLU A 246 -25.44 -6.62 1.70
N GLN A 247 -24.42 -5.79 1.85
CA GLN A 247 -23.53 -5.87 3.01
C GLN A 247 -24.08 -5.01 4.15
N THR A 248 -24.55 -5.62 5.23
CA THR A 248 -25.19 -4.94 6.36
C THR A 248 -24.26 -4.67 7.55
N LEU A 249 -23.00 -5.11 7.48
CA LEU A 249 -22.00 -5.00 8.54
C LEU A 249 -21.87 -3.60 9.15
N THR A 250 -21.56 -3.58 10.45
CA THR A 250 -21.15 -2.39 11.20
C THR A 250 -19.74 -1.95 10.80
N PHE A 251 -19.37 -0.70 11.08
CA PHE A 251 -18.01 -0.21 10.81
C PHE A 251 -16.94 -0.94 11.63
N LEU A 252 -17.26 -1.38 12.85
CA LEU A 252 -16.36 -2.19 13.66
C LEU A 252 -16.10 -3.56 13.02
N GLU A 253 -17.12 -4.20 12.44
CA GLU A 253 -16.94 -5.47 11.72
C GLU A 253 -16.13 -5.28 10.44
N LEU A 254 -16.36 -4.20 9.69
CA LEU A 254 -15.53 -3.83 8.54
C LEU A 254 -14.06 -3.63 8.95
N TRP A 255 -13.83 -2.89 10.03
CA TRP A 255 -12.50 -2.69 10.60
C TRP A 255 -11.83 -4.01 10.97
N ASN A 256 -12.54 -4.91 11.65
CA ASN A 256 -12.00 -6.20 12.06
C ASN A 256 -11.58 -7.07 10.87
N GLY A 257 -12.35 -7.05 9.78
CA GLY A 257 -12.00 -7.72 8.52
C GLY A 257 -10.82 -7.06 7.81
N TYR A 258 -10.77 -5.73 7.80
CA TYR A 258 -9.71 -4.96 7.15
C TYR A 258 -8.35 -5.11 7.86
N VAL A 259 -8.32 -5.04 9.21
CA VAL A 259 -7.11 -5.31 10.00
C VAL A 259 -6.58 -6.71 9.73
N LEU A 260 -7.47 -7.71 9.61
CA LEU A 260 -7.05 -9.06 9.29
C LEU A 260 -6.42 -9.15 7.90
N ALA A 261 -6.99 -8.46 6.91
CA ALA A 261 -6.43 -8.38 5.57
C ALA A 261 -5.04 -7.71 5.57
N GLN A 262 -4.91 -6.54 6.21
CA GLN A 262 -3.63 -5.86 6.36
C GLN A 262 -2.61 -6.77 7.07
N CYS A 263 -2.97 -7.40 8.17
CA CYS A 263 -2.07 -8.26 8.95
C CYS A 263 -1.58 -9.47 8.15
N ILE A 264 -2.48 -10.19 7.46
CA ILE A 264 -2.10 -11.34 6.61
C ILE A 264 -1.22 -10.89 5.44
N SER A 265 -1.58 -9.81 4.74
CA SER A 265 -0.76 -9.29 3.63
C SER A 265 0.61 -8.85 4.13
N SER A 266 0.68 -8.19 5.30
CA SER A 266 1.95 -7.77 5.90
C SER A 266 2.80 -8.97 6.31
N PHE A 267 2.22 -10.00 6.93
CA PHE A 267 2.92 -11.26 7.22
C PHE A 267 3.60 -11.84 5.98
N VAL A 268 2.87 -11.94 4.86
CA VAL A 268 3.42 -12.44 3.60
C VAL A 268 4.61 -11.60 3.17
N ILE A 269 4.49 -10.28 3.19
CA ILE A 269 5.60 -9.38 2.80
C ILE A 269 6.81 -9.56 3.73
N ARG A 270 6.61 -9.56 5.05
CA ARG A 270 7.69 -9.69 6.04
C ARG A 270 8.50 -10.96 5.84
N ASP A 271 7.84 -12.08 5.59
CA ASP A 271 8.51 -13.38 5.47
C ASP A 271 9.47 -13.47 4.26
N PHE A 272 9.30 -12.62 3.24
CA PHE A 272 10.20 -12.55 2.09
C PHE A 272 11.21 -11.40 2.13
N THR A 273 11.03 -10.43 3.02
CA THR A 273 11.84 -9.19 3.04
C THR A 273 12.60 -8.99 4.33
N GLY A 274 12.18 -9.64 5.43
CA GLY A 274 12.77 -9.48 6.75
C GLY A 274 12.40 -8.18 7.47
N HIS A 275 11.57 -7.32 6.86
CA HIS A 275 11.06 -6.12 7.54
C HIS A 275 10.27 -6.52 8.80
N ASN A 276 10.56 -5.87 9.92
CA ASN A 276 9.85 -6.06 11.18
C ASN A 276 9.94 -4.78 12.03
N SER A 277 9.11 -3.80 11.69
CA SER A 277 9.11 -2.51 12.40
C SER A 277 8.52 -2.63 13.80
N LEU A 278 7.65 -3.62 14.06
CA LEU A 278 7.04 -3.81 15.37
C LEU A 278 8.08 -4.18 16.44
N SER A 279 9.05 -5.06 16.13
CA SER A 279 10.10 -5.39 17.10
C SER A 279 10.92 -4.15 17.48
N ILE A 280 11.24 -3.30 16.50
CA ILE A 280 12.00 -2.07 16.72
C ILE A 280 11.22 -1.06 17.58
N MET A 281 9.89 -1.04 17.49
CA MET A 281 9.04 -0.12 18.25
C MET A 281 8.75 -0.57 19.68
N LEU A 282 8.96 -1.85 20.00
CA LEU A 282 8.73 -2.42 21.32
C LEU A 282 10.01 -2.58 22.15
N ASP A 283 11.19 -2.44 21.52
CA ASP A 283 12.50 -2.35 22.16
C ASP A 283 12.81 -0.93 22.68
#